data_AF-A0A4U8Z6L2-F1
#
_entry.id   AF-A0A4U8Z6L2-F1
#
_cell.length_a   1.000
_cell.length_b   1.000
_cell.length_c   1.000
_cell.angle_alpha   90.00
_cell.angle_beta   90.00
_cell.angle_gamma   90.00
#
_symmetry.space_group_name_H-M   'P 1'
#
loop_
_entity.id
_entity.type
_entity.pdbx_description
1 polymer ?
#
loop_
_entity_poly.entity_id
_entity_poly.type
_entity_poly.pdbx_seq_one_letter_code
_entity_poly.pdbx_strand_id
1 'polypeptide(L)'
;MRSRAFSAFRASCFPAALAIAAAGLFVGLMGDPGGSNGFGVVRAGSDAPPRVAEPKDLAGRLEGIHRLAGIHPSQDSAWRDFARTMSQLEQLTREYERRLASGERVDETAERARHALLFGSAMNQMDETLSPQQSAIVHRLTDELASKLICKGLSTS
;
A
#
# COMPACT_ATOMS: atom_id res chain seq x y z
N MET A 1 -19.55 -48.17 2.47
CA MET A 1 -19.95 -47.18 1.45
C MET A 1 -19.70 -45.77 1.98
N ARG A 2 -18.55 -45.17 1.61
CA ARG A 2 -18.13 -43.75 1.67
C ARG A 2 -16.92 -43.70 0.72
N SER A 3 -17.05 -43.15 -0.49
CA SER A 3 -16.69 -41.77 -0.87
C SER A 3 -15.27 -41.36 -0.47
N ARG A 4 -14.40 -40.78 -1.29
CA ARG A 4 -14.36 -40.42 -2.73
C ARG A 4 -12.90 -40.04 -3.04
N ALA A 5 -12.42 -40.43 -4.23
CA ALA A 5 -11.42 -39.83 -5.12
C ALA A 5 -10.24 -39.01 -4.53
N PHE A 6 -9.04 -39.59 -4.61
CA PHE A 6 -7.76 -38.89 -4.73
C PHE A 6 -7.64 -38.28 -6.15
N SER A 7 -7.42 -36.97 -6.25
CA SER A 7 -6.97 -36.32 -7.49
C SER A 7 -5.46 -36.11 -7.46
N ALA A 8 -4.81 -36.68 -8.46
CA ALA A 8 -3.38 -36.72 -8.65
C ALA A 8 -2.82 -35.41 -9.23
N PHE A 9 -1.62 -35.09 -8.72
CA PHE A 9 -0.64 -34.15 -9.26
C PHE A 9 -0.39 -34.34 -10.77
N ARG A 10 -0.34 -33.24 -11.52
CA ARG A 10 0.50 -33.13 -12.71
C ARG A 10 1.22 -31.80 -12.74
N ALA A 11 2.52 -31.86 -12.46
CA ALA A 11 3.51 -30.87 -12.78
C ALA A 11 4.02 -31.11 -14.21
N SER A 12 4.28 -30.03 -14.97
CA SER A 12 5.12 -29.96 -16.18
C SER A 12 5.41 -28.47 -16.43
N CYS A 13 6.60 -27.96 -16.11
CA CYS A 13 7.80 -27.80 -16.97
C CYS A 13 7.83 -26.49 -17.81
N PHE A 14 8.62 -25.52 -17.30
CA PHE A 14 9.60 -24.57 -17.91
C PHE A 14 9.73 -24.44 -19.46
N PRO A 15 10.39 -23.40 -20.07
CA PRO A 15 11.14 -22.25 -19.50
C PRO A 15 10.96 -20.86 -20.20
N ALA A 16 11.68 -19.85 -19.68
CA ALA A 16 12.36 -18.73 -20.38
C ALA A 16 11.55 -17.59 -21.04
N ALA A 17 11.75 -16.37 -20.55
CA ALA A 17 12.44 -15.31 -21.32
C ALA A 17 12.85 -14.15 -20.39
N LEU A 18 14.14 -14.08 -20.14
CA LEU A 18 14.88 -12.96 -19.57
C LEU A 18 15.01 -11.90 -20.66
N ALA A 19 14.62 -10.65 -20.40
CA ALA A 19 14.97 -9.51 -21.26
C ALA A 19 15.48 -8.36 -20.38
N ILE A 20 16.77 -8.42 -20.08
CA ILE A 20 17.56 -7.29 -19.60
C ILE A 20 17.86 -6.43 -20.82
N ALA A 21 17.21 -5.28 -20.94
CA ALA A 21 17.62 -4.25 -21.90
C ALA A 21 18.51 -3.24 -21.16
N ALA A 22 19.80 -3.58 -21.07
CA ALA A 22 20.87 -2.64 -20.84
C ALA A 22 21.28 -2.04 -22.19
N ALA A 23 21.05 -0.75 -22.37
CA ALA A 23 21.70 0.09 -23.38
C ALA A 23 21.92 1.44 -22.68
N GLY A 24 23.16 1.77 -22.30
CA GLY A 24 24.08 2.53 -23.15
C GLY A 24 24.03 4.00 -22.72
N LEU A 25 24.77 4.41 -21.67
CA LEU A 25 26.10 5.01 -21.73
C LEU A 25 26.22 6.21 -22.69
N PHE A 26 26.36 7.41 -22.08
CA PHE A 26 27.13 8.60 -22.48
C PHE A 26 27.01 9.16 -23.91
N VAL A 27 26.58 10.42 -24.03
CA VAL A 27 27.25 11.58 -24.70
C VAL A 27 26.52 12.85 -24.17
N GLY A 28 27.16 13.82 -23.52
CA GLY A 28 27.95 14.91 -24.13
C GLY A 28 27.01 15.94 -24.79
N LEU A 29 26.74 17.08 -24.15
CA LEU A 29 27.38 18.38 -24.42
C LEU A 29 27.02 19.02 -25.77
N MET A 30 26.51 20.26 -25.71
CA MET A 30 26.21 21.20 -26.82
C MET A 30 24.96 20.82 -27.63
N GLY A 31 23.92 21.64 -27.70
CA GLY A 31 23.95 23.01 -28.23
C GLY A 31 23.26 22.97 -29.59
N ASP A 32 21.96 23.31 -29.60
CA ASP A 32 21.15 23.66 -30.79
C ASP A 32 21.94 24.69 -31.63
N PRO A 33 21.98 24.63 -32.99
CA PRO A 33 20.78 24.92 -33.78
C PRO A 33 20.70 24.30 -35.19
N GLY A 34 19.50 23.85 -35.57
CA GLY A 34 19.14 23.83 -36.99
C GLY A 34 18.34 22.62 -37.46
N GLY A 35 17.06 22.86 -37.70
CA GLY A 35 16.35 22.32 -38.85
C GLY A 35 15.84 20.88 -38.75
N SER A 36 14.54 20.71 -38.58
CA SER A 36 13.66 20.27 -39.67
C SER A 36 12.29 19.85 -39.15
N ASN A 37 11.29 20.09 -39.99
CA ASN A 37 9.88 19.78 -39.78
C ASN A 37 9.64 18.26 -39.69
N GLY A 38 8.87 17.79 -38.70
CA GLY A 38 8.38 16.42 -38.74
C GLY A 38 7.73 15.92 -37.45
N PHE A 39 6.41 15.75 -37.51
CA PHE A 39 5.58 14.85 -36.71
C PHE A 39 5.44 15.12 -35.20
N GLY A 40 4.26 15.65 -34.86
CA GLY A 40 3.51 15.24 -33.66
C GLY A 40 4.25 15.40 -32.33
N VAL A 41 4.42 16.65 -31.88
CA VAL A 41 4.71 16.91 -30.47
C VAL A 41 3.46 16.53 -29.68
N VAL A 42 3.43 15.29 -29.19
CA VAL A 42 2.58 14.93 -28.06
C VAL A 42 3.05 15.83 -26.92
N ARG A 43 2.26 16.86 -26.60
CA ARG A 43 2.36 17.49 -25.28
C ARG A 43 2.12 16.35 -24.29
N ALA A 44 3.19 15.92 -23.63
CA ALA A 44 3.07 15.29 -22.33
C ALA A 44 2.41 16.35 -21.44
N GLY A 45 1.08 16.35 -21.43
CA GLY A 45 0.30 17.01 -20.41
C GLY A 45 0.83 16.46 -19.11
N SER A 46 1.58 17.29 -18.39
CA SER A 46 1.96 17.06 -17.02
C SER A 46 0.69 17.23 -16.17
N ASP A 47 -0.30 16.36 -16.39
CA ASP A 47 -1.36 16.07 -15.44
C ASP A 47 -0.82 15.04 -14.45
N ALA A 48 0.33 15.36 -13.84
CA ALA A 48 0.60 14.80 -12.53
C ALA A 48 -0.48 15.41 -11.63
N PRO A 49 -1.40 14.61 -11.04
CA PRO A 49 -2.38 15.14 -10.12
C PRO A 49 -1.64 15.95 -9.05
N PRO A 50 -2.19 17.09 -8.61
CA PRO A 50 -1.55 17.92 -7.60
C PRO A 50 -1.12 17.01 -6.46
N ARG A 51 0.18 17.00 -6.15
CA ARG A 51 0.69 16.35 -4.94
C ARG A 51 0.07 17.08 -3.77
N VAL A 52 -1.09 16.61 -3.34
CA VAL A 52 -1.70 17.02 -2.07
C VAL A 52 -0.65 16.74 -1.02
N ALA A 53 -0.27 17.77 -0.25
CA ALA A 53 0.69 17.62 0.82
C ALA A 53 0.21 16.48 1.73
N GLU A 54 1.02 15.43 1.87
CA GLU A 54 0.65 14.31 2.73
C GLU A 54 0.43 14.84 4.15
N PRO A 55 -0.75 14.62 4.74
CA PRO A 55 -0.98 14.98 6.13
C PRO A 55 0.01 14.24 7.02
N LYS A 56 0.56 14.94 8.01
CA LYS A 56 1.54 14.39 8.96
C LYS A 56 0.89 13.52 10.03
N ASP A 57 -0.40 13.72 10.27
CA ASP A 57 -1.18 13.02 11.28
C ASP A 57 -2.07 11.94 10.64
N LEU A 58 -2.38 10.91 11.43
CA LEU A 58 -3.22 9.80 10.98
C LEU A 58 -4.62 10.28 10.58
N ALA A 59 -5.20 11.20 11.36
CA ALA A 59 -6.55 11.72 11.11
C ALA A 59 -6.65 12.39 9.74
N GLY A 60 -5.74 13.31 9.41
CA GLY A 60 -5.70 13.94 8.10
C GLY A 60 -5.47 12.94 6.97
N ARG A 61 -4.61 11.94 7.18
CA ARG A 61 -4.36 10.86 6.19
C ARG A 61 -5.64 10.06 5.92
N LEU A 62 -6.37 9.66 6.96
CA LEU A 62 -7.64 8.96 6.82
C LEU A 62 -8.69 9.82 6.12
N GLU A 63 -8.81 11.11 6.47
CA GLU A 63 -9.73 12.02 5.79
C GLU A 63 -9.41 12.14 4.28
N GLY A 64 -8.12 12.19 3.93
CA GLY A 64 -7.66 12.14 2.55
C GLY A 64 -8.10 10.87 1.83
N ILE A 65 -7.97 9.71 2.47
CA ILE A 65 -8.39 8.42 1.91
C ILE A 65 -9.91 8.37 1.74
N HIS A 66 -10.69 8.80 2.73
CA HIS A 66 -12.16 8.86 2.65
C HIS A 66 -12.63 9.64 1.42
N ARG A 67 -12.02 10.80 1.21
CA ARG A 67 -12.31 11.68 0.08
C ARG A 67 -11.89 11.08 -1.26
N LEU A 68 -10.67 10.56 -1.35
CA LEU A 68 -10.11 9.99 -2.58
C LEU A 68 -10.80 8.70 -3.01
N ALA A 69 -11.21 7.88 -2.05
CA ALA A 69 -11.98 6.67 -2.30
C ALA A 69 -13.46 6.97 -2.60
N GLY A 70 -13.92 8.22 -2.44
CA GLY A 70 -15.31 8.60 -2.70
C GLY A 70 -16.29 7.80 -1.83
N ILE A 71 -16.01 7.67 -0.54
CA ILE A 71 -16.85 6.93 0.40
C ILE A 71 -18.22 7.63 0.52
N HIS A 72 -19.30 6.88 0.31
CA HIS A 72 -20.66 7.40 0.35
C HIS A 72 -21.21 7.43 1.79
N PRO A 73 -22.18 8.31 2.15
CA PRO A 73 -22.76 8.33 3.50
C PRO A 73 -23.32 6.98 3.99
N SER A 74 -23.81 6.13 3.09
CA SER A 74 -24.26 4.77 3.42
C SER A 74 -23.13 3.84 3.88
N GLN A 75 -21.88 4.17 3.55
CA GLN A 75 -20.65 3.41 3.89
C GLN A 75 -19.93 4.01 5.11
N ASP A 76 -20.37 5.17 5.62
CA ASP A 76 -19.68 5.89 6.70
C ASP A 76 -19.58 5.10 8.01
N SER A 77 -20.51 4.17 8.27
CA SER A 77 -20.42 3.32 9.45
C SER A 77 -19.17 2.43 9.41
N ALA A 78 -18.98 1.70 8.31
CA ALA A 78 -17.81 0.86 8.12
C ALA A 78 -16.52 1.69 8.13
N TRP A 79 -16.55 2.86 7.48
CA TRP A 79 -15.43 3.78 7.50
C TRP A 79 -15.04 4.25 8.90
N ARG A 80 -16.02 4.60 9.76
CA ARG A 80 -15.75 5.01 11.15
C ARG A 80 -15.13 3.88 11.97
N ASP A 81 -15.59 2.65 11.80
CA ASP A 81 -15.04 1.49 12.51
C ASP A 81 -13.61 1.17 12.03
N PHE A 82 -13.36 1.30 10.73
CA PHE A 82 -12.02 1.24 10.15
C PHE A 82 -11.09 2.32 10.73
N ALA A 83 -11.52 3.59 10.71
CA ALA A 83 -10.74 4.71 11.25
C ALA A 83 -10.45 4.56 12.76
N ARG A 84 -11.40 4.02 13.52
CA ARG A 84 -11.19 3.67 14.94
C ARG A 84 -10.10 2.61 15.10
N THR A 85 -10.13 1.57 14.27
CA THR A 85 -9.14 0.49 14.30
C THR A 85 -7.74 0.99 13.92
N MET A 86 -7.63 1.88 12.92
CA MET A 86 -6.36 2.52 12.56
C MET A 86 -5.81 3.37 13.70
N SER A 87 -6.68 4.09 14.43
CA SER A 87 -6.28 4.85 15.61
C SER A 87 -5.79 3.93 16.75
N GLN A 88 -6.44 2.79 16.94
CA GLN A 88 -6.01 1.77 17.90
C GLN A 88 -4.63 1.19 17.52
N LEU A 89 -4.41 0.88 16.24
CA LEU A 89 -3.11 0.44 15.75
C LEU A 89 -2.01 1.46 16.04
N GLU A 90 -2.26 2.74 15.78
CA GLU A 90 -1.31 3.80 16.09
C GLU A 90 -0.99 3.91 17.60
N GLN A 91 -1.99 3.71 18.46
CA GLN A 91 -1.77 3.65 19.91
C GLN A 91 -0.90 2.45 20.32
N LEU A 92 -1.18 1.27 19.77
CA LEU A 92 -0.40 0.05 20.01
C LEU A 92 1.04 0.19 19.52
N THR A 93 1.26 0.76 18.32
CA THR A 93 2.59 1.06 17.80
C THR A 93 3.36 1.99 18.75
N ARG A 94 2.74 3.07 19.22
CA ARG A 94 3.39 3.98 20.20
C ARG A 94 3.68 3.31 21.54
N GLU A 95 2.80 2.42 22.00
CA GLU A 95 3.03 1.65 23.22
C GLU A 95 4.20 0.68 23.07
N TYR A 96 4.24 -0.05 21.97
CA TYR A 96 5.35 -0.93 21.61
C TYR A 96 6.68 -0.16 21.56
N GLU A 97 6.72 0.99 20.89
CA GLU A 97 7.90 1.85 20.83
C GLU A 97 8.36 2.32 22.22
N ARG A 98 7.42 2.67 23.12
CA ARG A 98 7.75 3.04 24.52
C ARG A 98 8.35 1.86 25.30
N ARG A 99 7.80 0.65 25.13
CA ARG A 99 8.29 -0.57 25.80
C ARG A 99 9.69 -0.95 25.30
N LEU A 100 9.94 -0.81 24.00
CA LEU A 100 11.29 -0.97 23.45
C LEU A 100 12.26 0.07 24.03
N ALA A 101 11.85 1.34 24.09
CA ALA A 101 12.69 2.42 24.61
C ALA A 101 13.00 2.28 26.11
N SER A 102 12.14 1.63 26.89
CA SER A 102 12.40 1.32 28.31
C SER A 102 13.28 0.09 28.52
N GLY A 103 13.69 -0.60 27.45
CA GLY A 103 14.47 -1.83 27.52
C GLY A 103 13.67 -3.06 27.94
N GLU A 104 12.34 -3.00 27.85
CA GLU A 104 11.48 -4.16 28.10
C GLU A 104 11.72 -5.22 27.03
N ARG A 105 11.78 -6.49 27.44
CA ARG A 105 11.82 -7.60 26.48
C ARG A 105 10.43 -7.80 25.89
N VAL A 106 10.26 -7.45 24.63
CA VAL A 106 9.00 -7.62 23.89
C VAL A 106 9.14 -8.74 22.86
N ASP A 107 8.10 -9.56 22.69
CA ASP A 107 8.02 -10.52 21.59
C ASP A 107 7.56 -9.80 20.32
N GLU A 108 8.53 -9.43 19.48
CA GLU A 108 8.29 -8.71 18.22
C GLU A 108 7.41 -9.48 17.24
N THR A 109 7.47 -10.82 17.27
CA THR A 109 6.68 -11.67 16.36
C THR A 109 5.22 -11.65 16.79
N ALA A 110 4.96 -11.76 18.09
CA ALA A 110 3.61 -11.67 18.64
C ALA A 110 2.97 -10.30 18.38
N GLU A 111 3.72 -9.21 18.58
CA GLU A 111 3.20 -7.85 18.31
C GLU A 111 2.93 -7.62 16.82
N ARG A 112 3.81 -8.10 15.93
CA ARG A 112 3.58 -8.04 14.48
C ARG A 112 2.34 -8.80 14.06
N ALA A 113 2.16 -10.03 14.57
CA ALA A 113 0.98 -10.84 14.29
C ALA A 113 -0.30 -10.14 14.77
N ARG A 114 -0.27 -9.55 15.96
CA ARG A 114 -1.37 -8.76 16.50
C ARG A 114 -1.73 -7.56 15.62
N HIS A 115 -0.73 -6.78 15.19
CA HIS A 115 -0.96 -5.62 14.31
C HIS A 115 -1.52 -6.04 12.95
N ALA A 116 -0.95 -7.09 12.35
CA ALA A 116 -1.40 -7.61 11.06
C ALA A 116 -2.84 -8.14 11.11
N LEU A 117 -3.23 -8.84 12.20
CA LEU A 117 -4.59 -9.35 12.38
C LEU A 117 -5.61 -8.22 12.54
N LEU A 118 -5.29 -7.20 13.35
CA LEU A 118 -6.17 -6.04 13.53
C LEU A 118 -6.36 -5.28 12.21
N PHE A 119 -5.26 -5.03 11.49
CA PHE A 119 -5.30 -4.35 10.20
C PHE A 119 -6.09 -5.17 9.16
N GLY A 120 -5.76 -6.46 9.01
CA GLY A 120 -6.43 -7.34 8.06
C GLY A 120 -7.92 -7.49 8.34
N SER A 121 -8.32 -7.59 9.61
CA SER A 121 -9.73 -7.61 9.99
C SER A 121 -10.47 -6.33 9.60
N ALA A 122 -9.84 -5.16 9.80
CA ALA A 122 -10.45 -3.89 9.44
C ALA A 122 -10.57 -3.74 7.91
N MET A 123 -9.58 -4.19 7.15
CA MET A 123 -9.62 -4.20 5.68
C MET A 123 -10.72 -5.13 5.15
N ASN A 124 -10.87 -6.33 5.73
CA ASN A 124 -11.93 -7.26 5.32
C ASN A 124 -13.33 -6.65 5.51
N GLN A 125 -13.58 -5.94 6.62
CA GLN A 125 -14.84 -5.24 6.85
C GLN A 125 -15.10 -4.12 5.84
N MET A 126 -14.05 -3.41 5.41
CA MET A 126 -14.15 -2.42 4.35
C MET A 126 -14.49 -3.09 3.01
N ASP A 127 -13.84 -4.21 2.67
CA ASP A 127 -14.06 -4.93 1.40
C ASP A 127 -15.49 -5.48 1.27
N GLU A 128 -16.14 -5.82 2.38
CA GLU A 128 -17.56 -6.23 2.40
C GLU A 128 -18.52 -5.08 2.11
N THR A 129 -18.10 -3.83 2.32
CA THR A 129 -18.95 -2.63 2.23
C THR A 129 -18.65 -1.77 0.99
N LEU A 130 -17.42 -1.82 0.50
CA LEU A 130 -16.95 -1.02 -0.62
C LEU A 130 -17.19 -1.71 -1.96
N SER A 131 -17.35 -0.89 -3.01
CA SER A 131 -17.23 -1.42 -4.36
C SER A 131 -15.77 -1.86 -4.64
N PRO A 132 -15.54 -2.76 -5.62
CA PRO A 132 -14.19 -3.21 -5.95
C PRO A 132 -13.21 -2.07 -6.29
N GLN A 133 -13.69 -1.02 -6.96
CA GLN A 133 -12.87 0.14 -7.30
C GLN A 133 -12.48 0.95 -6.05
N GLN A 134 -13.42 1.17 -5.13
CA GLN A 134 -13.16 1.87 -3.87
C GLN A 134 -12.21 1.08 -2.98
N SER A 135 -12.44 -0.25 -2.87
CA SER A 135 -11.54 -1.16 -2.16
C SER A 135 -10.11 -1.07 -2.70
N ALA A 136 -9.91 -1.15 -4.02
CA ALA A 136 -8.58 -1.02 -4.63
C ALA A 136 -7.88 0.32 -4.29
N ILE A 137 -8.64 1.43 -4.24
CA ILE A 137 -8.11 2.73 -3.82
C ILE A 137 -7.71 2.71 -2.34
N VAL A 138 -8.58 2.20 -1.47
CA VAL A 138 -8.32 2.13 -0.03
C VAL A 138 -7.11 1.22 0.25
N HIS A 139 -7.03 0.02 -0.32
CA HIS A 139 -5.88 -0.87 -0.18
C HIS A 139 -4.59 -0.16 -0.56
N ARG A 140 -4.53 0.43 -1.76
CA ARG A 140 -3.35 1.14 -2.25
C ARG A 140 -2.91 2.27 -1.32
N LEU A 141 -3.85 3.10 -0.85
CA LEU A 141 -3.51 4.25 0.00
C LEU A 141 -3.21 3.83 1.45
N THR A 142 -3.72 2.68 1.89
CA THR A 142 -3.52 2.20 3.26
C THR A 142 -2.30 1.30 3.39
N ASP A 143 -1.80 0.67 2.33
CA ASP A 143 -0.54 -0.10 2.37
C ASP A 143 0.65 0.77 2.80
N GLU A 144 0.65 2.05 2.38
CA GLU A 144 1.65 3.04 2.82
C GLU A 144 1.50 3.43 4.30
N LEU A 145 0.29 3.33 4.86
CA LEU A 145 0.04 3.52 6.29
C LEU A 145 0.43 2.28 7.09
N ALA A 146 0.00 1.11 6.62
CA ALA A 146 0.21 -0.18 7.26
C ALA A 146 1.71 -0.49 7.36
N SER A 147 2.49 -0.25 6.31
CA SER A 147 3.96 -0.42 6.36
C SER A 147 4.61 0.44 7.46
N LYS A 148 4.10 1.67 7.71
CA LYS A 148 4.61 2.54 8.78
C LYS A 148 4.14 2.13 10.18
N LEU A 149 2.95 1.53 10.31
CA LEU A 149 2.39 1.14 11.61
C LEU A 149 2.82 -0.28 12.04
N ILE A 150 3.05 -1.17 11.07
CA ILE A 150 3.37 -2.57 11.28
C ILE A 150 4.89 -2.81 11.29
N CYS A 151 5.67 -2.05 10.52
CA CYS A 151 7.10 -2.36 10.31
C CYS A 151 8.09 -1.33 10.87
N LYS A 152 7.65 -0.13 11.28
CA LYS A 152 8.59 0.96 11.63
C LYS A 152 9.28 0.78 12.99
N GLY A 153 8.76 -0.08 13.86
CA GLY A 153 9.42 -0.46 15.11
C GLY A 153 10.54 -1.50 14.96
N LEU A 154 10.86 -1.96 13.74
CA LEU A 154 11.73 -3.12 13.49
C LEU A 154 12.94 -2.82 12.61
N SER A 155 13.18 -1.55 12.25
CA SER A 155 14.31 -1.15 11.39
C SER A 155 15.65 -1.08 12.11
N THR A 156 15.68 -1.38 13.42
CA THR A 156 16.89 -1.39 14.23
C THR A 156 17.24 -2.84 14.59
N SER A 157 17.90 -3.53 13.68
CA SER A 157 18.74 -4.70 13.97
C SER A 157 20.05 -4.56 13.22
#